data_AF-A0A7W1NYL3-F1
#
_entry.id   AF-A0A7W1NYL3-F1
#
_cell.length_a   1.000
_cell.length_b   1.000
_cell.length_c   1.000
_cell.angle_alpha   90.00
_cell.angle_beta   90.00
_cell.angle_gamma   90.00
#
_symmetry.space_group_name_H-M   'P 1'
#
loop_
_entity.id
_entity.type
_entity.pdbx_description
1 polymer ?
#
loop_
_entity_poly.entity_id
_entity_poly.type
_entity_poly.pdbx_seq_one_letter_code
_entity_poly.pdbx_strand_id
1 'polypeptide(L)'
;MKRKYRILLLAAVTVIALVISSLVVRQVGMLPHEDPLFPTPFPTPQITPSITVTIRPEIAILSQVIGGFLQETASASEVAKITPIGTLSPTLCPPSDVVCPSGNATLNPQQQVFQLMASAEGTEYAQLALTARALATSPTPTEHVTAASITATPTSSYQQPSCAFSWAHQAVPEAAVALQNAFNDAGVKSIEVVQVDAFGENCVNSNGKVVSFGAMGSDFYLTATVNNLNASNELAQIVATAYKSIKTLTVNLPGGPGYVDIMMNANGTSKHFRAMFSTIDSLIKDGKGDAELLAMGGL
;
A
#
# COMPACT_ATOMS: atom_id res chain seq x y z
N MET A 1 8.65 -10.67 -40.90
CA MET A 1 7.86 -10.06 -39.80
C MET A 1 6.47 -10.67 -39.60
N LYS A 2 5.70 -11.00 -40.63
CA LYS A 2 4.29 -11.49 -40.50
C LYS A 2 4.07 -12.76 -39.63
N ARG A 3 5.07 -13.63 -39.48
CA ARG A 3 4.93 -14.88 -38.69
C ARG A 3 4.97 -14.67 -37.17
N LYS A 4 5.70 -13.65 -36.69
CA LYS A 4 5.82 -13.36 -35.24
C LYS A 4 4.54 -12.72 -34.66
N TYR A 5 3.87 -11.86 -35.45
CA TYR A 5 2.60 -11.23 -35.04
C TYR A 5 1.44 -12.23 -34.92
N ARG A 6 1.39 -13.26 -35.78
CA ARG A 6 0.34 -14.31 -35.67
C ARG A 6 0.45 -15.10 -34.36
N ILE A 7 1.66 -15.38 -33.89
CA ILE A 7 1.87 -16.15 -32.65
C ILE A 7 1.45 -15.33 -31.42
N LEU A 8 1.79 -14.03 -31.38
CA LEU A 8 1.35 -13.14 -30.29
C LEU A 8 -0.17 -12.97 -30.24
N LEU A 9 -0.82 -12.84 -31.41
CA LEU A 9 -2.27 -12.66 -31.47
C LEU A 9 -3.02 -13.93 -31.01
N LEU A 10 -2.56 -15.12 -31.41
CA LEU A 10 -3.14 -16.39 -30.96
C LEU A 10 -2.97 -16.60 -29.45
N ALA A 11 -1.81 -16.22 -28.89
CA ALA A 11 -1.59 -16.28 -27.45
C ALA A 11 -2.53 -15.34 -26.68
N ALA A 12 -2.72 -14.11 -27.15
CA ALA A 12 -3.63 -13.14 -26.53
C ALA A 12 -5.10 -13.61 -26.54
N VAL A 13 -5.58 -14.12 -27.67
CA VAL A 13 -6.96 -14.63 -27.79
C VAL A 13 -7.19 -15.84 -26.88
N THR A 14 -6.21 -16.73 -26.75
CA THR A 14 -6.32 -17.91 -25.88
C THR A 14 -6.39 -17.52 -24.41
N VAL A 15 -5.61 -16.52 -23.97
CA VAL A 15 -5.64 -16.00 -22.60
C VAL A 15 -6.99 -15.34 -22.31
N ILE A 16 -7.55 -14.56 -23.24
CA ILE A 16 -8.85 -13.92 -23.06
C ILE A 16 -9.98 -14.95 -22.95
N ALA A 17 -9.98 -16.01 -23.79
CA ALA A 17 -10.97 -17.08 -23.72
C ALA A 17 -10.93 -17.86 -22.38
N LEU A 18 -9.74 -18.07 -21.83
CA LEU A 18 -9.54 -18.69 -20.51
C LEU A 18 -10.03 -17.81 -19.35
N VAL A 19 -9.85 -16.49 -19.44
CA VAL A 19 -10.35 -15.54 -18.43
C VAL A 19 -11.88 -15.47 -18.45
N ILE A 20 -12.50 -15.44 -19.63
CA ILE A 20 -13.97 -15.41 -19.76
C ILE A 20 -14.59 -16.72 -19.26
N SER A 21 -13.97 -17.87 -19.54
CA SER A 21 -14.46 -19.17 -19.06
C SER A 21 -14.40 -19.31 -17.54
N SER A 22 -13.45 -18.62 -16.90
CA SER A 22 -13.27 -18.63 -15.44
C SER A 22 -14.19 -17.66 -14.69
N LEU A 23 -14.78 -16.67 -15.39
CA LEU A 23 -15.68 -15.68 -14.76
C LEU A 23 -17.14 -16.16 -14.65
N VAL A 24 -17.49 -17.31 -15.21
CA VAL A 24 -18.82 -17.92 -15.01
C VAL A 24 -18.81 -18.67 -13.67
N VAL A 25 -18.78 -17.95 -12.57
CA VAL A 25 -18.96 -18.50 -11.22
C VAL A 25 -20.41 -18.32 -10.79
N ARG A 26 -21.05 -19.45 -10.48
CA ARG A 26 -22.40 -19.57 -9.91
C ARG A 26 -22.51 -18.74 -8.63
N GLN A 27 -23.37 -17.73 -8.61
CA GLN A 27 -23.89 -17.19 -7.35
C GLN A 27 -25.11 -18.00 -6.92
N VAL A 28 -24.99 -18.68 -5.78
CA VAL A 28 -26.14 -19.17 -5.01
C VAL A 28 -26.53 -18.03 -4.07
N GLY A 29 -27.67 -17.39 -4.35
CA GLY A 29 -28.19 -16.31 -3.50
C GLY A 29 -28.80 -16.86 -2.22
N MET A 30 -28.32 -16.38 -1.07
CA MET A 30 -29.01 -16.51 0.22
C MET A 30 -29.91 -15.28 0.40
N LEU A 31 -31.20 -15.51 0.60
CA LEU A 31 -32.20 -14.48 0.94
C LEU A 31 -32.07 -14.05 2.41
N PRO A 32 -32.52 -12.83 2.77
CA PRO A 32 -32.42 -12.33 4.13
C PRO A 32 -33.36 -13.07 5.09
N HIS A 33 -32.84 -13.39 6.27
CA HIS A 33 -33.53 -14.05 7.37
C HIS A 33 -34.27 -13.00 8.20
N GLU A 34 -35.60 -13.07 8.22
CA GLU A 34 -36.41 -12.36 9.23
C GLU A 34 -36.53 -13.22 10.50
N ASP A 35 -36.57 -12.54 11.65
CA ASP A 35 -36.71 -13.06 13.01
C ASP A 35 -37.96 -13.94 13.22
N PRO A 36 -37.92 -14.91 14.16
CA PRO A 36 -39.16 -15.42 14.72
C PRO A 36 -39.20 -15.39 16.26
N LEU A 37 -40.30 -14.83 16.77
CA LEU A 37 -40.95 -15.27 17.99
C LEU A 37 -41.56 -16.68 17.75
N PHE A 38 -41.31 -17.62 18.66
CA PHE A 38 -41.89 -18.98 18.74
C PHE A 38 -43.39 -18.96 19.12
N PRO A 39 -44.14 -20.11 19.14
CA PRO A 39 -43.88 -21.47 18.61
C PRO A 39 -45.06 -22.12 17.82
N THR A 40 -44.83 -23.21 17.07
CA THR A 40 -45.62 -24.49 17.00
C THR A 40 -45.18 -25.39 15.83
N PRO A 41 -45.50 -26.71 15.82
CA PRO A 41 -44.87 -27.71 14.93
C PRO A 41 -45.70 -28.16 13.71
N PHE A 42 -44.96 -28.66 12.68
CA PHE A 42 -45.36 -29.37 11.43
C PHE A 42 -45.68 -28.53 10.17
N PRO A 43 -45.54 -29.08 8.93
CA PRO A 43 -44.57 -30.05 8.39
C PRO A 43 -43.73 -29.45 7.22
N THR A 44 -42.64 -30.14 6.85
CA THR A 44 -41.60 -29.70 5.89
C THR A 44 -42.07 -29.67 4.42
N PRO A 45 -41.91 -28.57 3.67
CA PRO A 45 -42.08 -28.57 2.22
C PRO A 45 -40.73 -28.84 1.50
N GLN A 46 -40.76 -29.73 0.51
CA GLN A 46 -39.67 -29.92 -0.45
C GLN A 46 -39.54 -28.68 -1.35
N ILE A 47 -38.38 -28.03 -1.33
CA ILE A 47 -38.03 -26.94 -2.26
C ILE A 47 -37.21 -27.54 -3.40
N THR A 48 -37.73 -27.44 -4.63
CA THR A 48 -36.99 -27.71 -5.87
C THR A 48 -36.30 -26.41 -6.31
N PRO A 49 -34.98 -26.35 -6.53
CA PRO A 49 -34.33 -25.13 -6.97
C PRO A 49 -34.56 -24.87 -8.46
N SER A 50 -35.17 -23.72 -8.78
CA SER A 50 -35.20 -23.14 -10.12
C SER A 50 -34.00 -22.19 -10.28
N ILE A 51 -33.21 -22.37 -11.34
CA ILE A 51 -32.05 -21.51 -11.65
C ILE A 51 -32.48 -20.46 -12.67
N THR A 52 -32.44 -19.19 -12.27
CA THR A 52 -32.59 -18.04 -13.18
C THR A 52 -31.22 -17.41 -13.38
N VAL A 53 -30.74 -17.37 -14.63
CA VAL A 53 -29.47 -16.73 -15.00
C VAL A 53 -29.74 -15.29 -15.41
N THR A 54 -29.37 -14.33 -14.56
CA THR A 54 -29.39 -12.90 -14.88
C THR A 54 -27.99 -12.45 -15.26
N ILE A 55 -27.78 -12.13 -16.55
CA ILE A 55 -26.50 -11.61 -17.04
C ILE A 55 -26.47 -10.10 -16.79
N ARG A 56 -25.42 -9.62 -16.12
CA ARG A 56 -25.21 -8.17 -15.88
C ARG A 56 -24.96 -7.43 -17.21
N PRO A 57 -25.50 -6.21 -17.40
CA PRO A 57 -25.32 -5.41 -18.61
C PRO A 57 -23.84 -5.04 -18.90
N GLU A 58 -22.98 -5.08 -17.88
CA GLU A 58 -21.53 -4.82 -17.96
C GLU A 58 -20.77 -5.85 -18.83
N ILE A 59 -21.26 -7.09 -18.94
CA ILE A 59 -20.63 -8.16 -19.73
C ILE A 59 -21.05 -8.09 -21.23
N ALA A 60 -22.24 -7.55 -21.51
CA ALA A 60 -22.75 -7.41 -22.88
C ALA A 60 -21.92 -6.42 -23.72
N ILE A 61 -21.39 -5.37 -23.09
CA ILE A 61 -20.61 -4.32 -23.76
C ILE A 61 -19.21 -4.83 -24.14
N LEU A 62 -18.58 -5.63 -23.28
CA LEU A 62 -17.27 -6.22 -23.57
C LEU A 62 -17.34 -7.23 -24.74
N SER A 63 -18.46 -7.96 -24.86
CA SER A 63 -18.70 -8.89 -25.97
C SER A 63 -18.92 -8.17 -27.31
N GLN A 64 -19.59 -7.00 -27.31
CA GLN A 64 -19.78 -6.19 -28.53
C GLN A 64 -18.49 -5.54 -29.03
N VAL A 65 -17.64 -5.02 -28.12
CA VAL A 65 -16.37 -4.39 -28.47
C VAL A 65 -15.37 -5.41 -29.04
N ILE A 66 -15.33 -6.62 -28.46
CA ILE A 66 -14.47 -7.70 -28.95
C ILE A 66 -15.03 -8.32 -30.24
N GLY A 67 -16.36 -8.40 -30.38
CA GLY A 67 -17.02 -8.85 -31.61
C GLY A 67 -16.75 -7.94 -32.82
N GLY A 68 -16.77 -6.62 -32.62
CA GLY A 68 -16.44 -5.65 -33.68
C GLY A 68 -14.99 -5.75 -34.15
N PHE A 69 -14.04 -5.98 -33.24
CA PHE A 69 -12.61 -6.12 -33.55
C PHE A 69 -12.27 -7.40 -34.31
N LEU A 70 -13.04 -8.48 -34.12
CA LEU A 70 -12.82 -9.74 -34.82
C LEU A 70 -13.48 -9.80 -36.20
N GLN A 71 -14.57 -9.05 -36.40
CA GLN A 71 -15.28 -9.03 -37.69
C GLN A 71 -14.55 -8.22 -38.77
N GLU A 72 -13.65 -7.31 -38.40
CA GLU A 72 -12.87 -6.47 -39.31
C GLU A 72 -11.58 -7.14 -39.83
N THR A 73 -11.22 -8.33 -39.31
CA THR A 73 -10.02 -9.08 -39.76
C THR A 73 -10.30 -10.25 -40.70
N ALA A 74 -11.56 -10.40 -41.13
CA ALA A 74 -11.99 -11.47 -42.04
C ALA A 74 -12.58 -10.94 -43.36
N SER A 75 -11.91 -9.98 -44.01
CA SER A 75 -12.10 -9.72 -45.44
C SER A 75 -10.99 -8.77 -45.93
N ALA A 76 -9.96 -9.33 -46.56
CA ALA A 76 -8.96 -8.56 -47.27
C ALA A 76 -8.96 -8.97 -48.75
N SER A 77 -9.85 -8.34 -49.52
CA SER A 77 -9.63 -8.08 -50.94
C SER A 77 -10.64 -7.03 -51.39
N GLU A 78 -10.29 -5.74 -51.29
CA GLU A 78 -10.42 -4.78 -52.39
C GLU A 78 -9.82 -3.43 -51.98
N VAL A 79 -9.03 -2.85 -52.88
CA VAL A 79 -8.44 -1.52 -52.74
C VAL A 79 -9.51 -0.49 -53.10
N ALA A 80 -9.98 0.30 -52.13
CA ALA A 80 -10.72 1.52 -52.40
C ALA A 80 -10.36 2.61 -51.37
N LYS A 81 -10.12 3.82 -51.89
CA LYS A 81 -9.86 5.05 -51.14
C LYS A 81 -10.88 5.26 -50.02
N ILE A 82 -10.41 5.30 -48.78
CA ILE A 82 -11.18 5.79 -47.63
C ILE A 82 -10.63 7.17 -47.27
N THR A 83 -11.47 8.18 -47.43
CA THR A 83 -11.30 9.55 -46.94
C THR A 83 -11.31 9.53 -45.41
N PRO A 84 -10.43 10.24 -44.71
CA PRO A 84 -10.38 10.20 -43.25
C PRO A 84 -11.65 10.81 -42.63
N ILE A 85 -12.36 10.00 -41.85
CA ILE A 85 -13.43 10.46 -40.95
C ILE A 85 -12.76 11.19 -39.78
N GLY A 86 -13.33 12.34 -39.41
CA GLY A 86 -12.76 13.33 -38.51
C GLY A 86 -12.19 12.76 -37.21
N THR A 87 -10.96 13.16 -36.92
CA THR A 87 -10.27 13.06 -35.64
C THR A 87 -11.07 13.81 -34.57
N LEU A 88 -11.78 13.09 -33.70
CA LEU A 88 -12.13 13.59 -32.37
C LEU A 88 -10.91 13.37 -31.48
N SER A 89 -9.97 14.30 -31.56
CA SER A 89 -8.86 14.41 -30.62
C SER A 89 -9.39 15.11 -29.36
N PRO A 90 -9.48 14.47 -28.18
CA PRO A 90 -9.67 15.23 -26.96
C PRO A 90 -8.43 16.13 -26.79
N THR A 91 -8.65 17.44 -26.77
CA THR A 91 -7.60 18.44 -26.53
C THR A 91 -7.08 18.26 -25.09
N LEU A 92 -6.04 17.45 -24.93
CA LEU A 92 -5.23 17.41 -23.73
C LEU A 92 -4.16 18.50 -23.87
N CYS A 93 -4.10 19.39 -22.87
CA CYS A 93 -3.14 20.49 -22.85
C CYS A 93 -1.69 19.96 -22.90
N PRO A 94 -0.81 20.55 -23.71
CA PRO A 94 0.61 20.21 -23.72
C PRO A 94 1.29 20.70 -22.42
N PRO A 95 2.41 20.06 -22.01
CA PRO A 95 3.10 20.39 -20.78
C PRO A 95 4.05 21.57 -21.03
N SER A 96 3.55 22.81 -20.94
CA SER A 96 4.35 24.03 -20.71
C SER A 96 3.42 25.20 -20.35
N ASP A 97 3.49 25.66 -19.10
CA ASP A 97 3.16 27.02 -18.61
C ASP A 97 1.84 27.69 -19.06
N VAL A 98 0.69 27.01 -18.94
CA VAL A 98 -0.63 27.66 -19.02
C VAL A 98 -1.52 27.22 -17.86
N VAL A 99 -1.82 28.16 -16.96
CA VAL A 99 -2.87 28.05 -15.94
C VAL A 99 -4.21 27.84 -16.65
N CYS A 100 -4.87 26.71 -16.40
CA CYS A 100 -6.22 26.45 -16.91
C CYS A 100 -7.23 27.33 -16.13
N PRO A 101 -7.98 28.23 -16.79
CA PRO A 101 -8.93 29.10 -16.12
C PRO A 101 -10.28 28.39 -15.96
N SER A 102 -10.35 27.37 -15.11
CA SER A 102 -11.59 26.92 -14.44
C SER A 102 -11.34 25.69 -13.56
N GLY A 103 -11.48 25.88 -12.25
CA GLY A 103 -12.07 24.87 -11.35
C GLY A 103 -11.20 23.69 -10.93
N ASN A 104 -10.97 23.60 -9.63
CA ASN A 104 -10.43 22.45 -8.91
C ASN A 104 -11.37 21.23 -9.05
N ALA A 105 -11.29 20.49 -10.15
CA ALA A 105 -11.99 19.22 -10.31
C ALA A 105 -11.10 18.10 -9.77
N THR A 106 -11.31 17.73 -8.51
CA THR A 106 -10.76 16.50 -7.94
C THR A 106 -11.28 15.34 -8.78
N LEU A 107 -10.39 14.69 -9.53
CA LEU A 107 -10.73 13.48 -10.28
C LEU A 107 -11.36 12.47 -9.33
N ASN A 108 -12.48 11.88 -9.73
CA ASN A 108 -13.06 10.81 -8.93
C ASN A 108 -12.11 9.59 -8.91
N PRO A 109 -12.24 8.67 -7.95
CA PRO A 109 -11.31 7.53 -7.81
C PRO A 109 -11.20 6.68 -9.08
N GLN A 110 -12.27 6.57 -9.87
CA GLN A 110 -12.24 5.81 -11.14
C GLN A 110 -11.42 6.53 -12.21
N GLN A 111 -11.54 7.86 -12.31
CA GLN A 111 -10.76 8.66 -13.24
C GLN A 111 -9.27 8.67 -12.88
N GLN A 112 -8.93 8.65 -11.59
CA GLN A 112 -7.54 8.52 -11.14
C GLN A 112 -6.94 7.17 -11.56
N VAL A 113 -7.70 6.07 -11.41
CA VAL A 113 -7.27 4.74 -11.88
C VAL A 113 -7.10 4.73 -13.40
N PHE A 114 -8.01 5.32 -14.16
CA PHE A 114 -7.88 5.42 -15.62
C PHE A 114 -6.69 6.26 -16.05
N GLN A 115 -6.37 7.34 -15.35
CA GLN A 115 -5.21 8.17 -15.66
C GLN A 115 -3.89 7.48 -15.30
N LEU A 116 -3.84 6.77 -14.16
CA LEU A 116 -2.70 5.96 -13.75
C LEU A 116 -2.44 4.81 -14.75
N MET A 117 -3.52 4.22 -15.25
CA MET A 117 -3.45 3.26 -16.34
C MET A 117 -2.93 3.94 -17.61
N ALA A 118 -3.54 5.04 -18.07
CA ALA A 118 -3.13 5.70 -19.31
C ALA A 118 -1.67 6.21 -19.31
N SER A 119 -1.07 6.46 -18.14
CA SER A 119 0.32 6.93 -18.01
C SER A 119 1.37 5.83 -17.88
N ALA A 120 0.97 4.58 -17.59
CA ALA A 120 1.92 3.50 -17.38
C ALA A 120 2.48 3.00 -18.73
N GLU A 121 3.80 2.99 -18.88
CA GLU A 121 4.45 2.37 -20.04
C GLU A 121 4.27 0.84 -19.98
N GLY A 122 4.26 0.16 -21.13
CA GLY A 122 3.80 -1.23 -21.25
C GLY A 122 4.48 -2.28 -20.35
N THR A 123 5.62 -1.97 -19.75
CA THR A 123 6.33 -2.84 -18.79
C THR A 123 5.75 -2.78 -17.36
N GLU A 124 5.17 -1.65 -16.94
CA GLU A 124 4.62 -1.48 -15.59
C GLU A 124 3.29 -2.23 -15.42
N TYR A 125 2.49 -2.30 -16.50
CA TYR A 125 1.30 -3.14 -16.57
C TYR A 125 1.59 -4.63 -16.41
N ALA A 126 2.73 -5.10 -16.93
CA ALA A 126 3.12 -6.50 -16.79
C ALA A 126 3.40 -6.83 -15.32
N GLN A 127 4.04 -5.92 -14.56
CA GLN A 127 4.25 -6.10 -13.12
C GLN A 127 2.95 -6.10 -12.34
N LEU A 128 2.03 -5.16 -12.60
CA LEU A 128 0.75 -5.12 -11.90
C LEU A 128 -0.08 -6.40 -12.16
N ALA A 129 -0.09 -6.89 -13.41
CA ALA A 129 -0.77 -8.13 -13.78
C ALA A 129 -0.11 -9.37 -13.14
N LEU A 130 1.22 -9.39 -13.01
CA LEU A 130 1.94 -10.46 -12.33
C LEU A 130 1.64 -10.47 -10.82
N THR A 131 1.59 -9.30 -10.17
CA THR A 131 1.24 -9.18 -8.75
C THR A 131 -0.20 -9.59 -8.50
N ALA A 132 -1.15 -9.17 -9.34
CA ALA A 132 -2.55 -9.56 -9.23
C ALA A 132 -2.74 -11.08 -9.40
N ARG A 133 -1.99 -11.71 -10.33
CA ARG A 133 -1.98 -13.17 -10.47
C ARG A 133 -1.38 -13.86 -9.26
N ALA A 134 -0.26 -13.39 -8.74
CA ALA A 134 0.39 -13.97 -7.57
C ALA A 134 -0.54 -13.97 -6.34
N LEU A 135 -1.27 -12.87 -6.11
CA LEU A 135 -2.28 -12.76 -5.05
C LEU A 135 -3.46 -13.72 -5.27
N ALA A 136 -3.96 -13.83 -6.50
CA ALA A 136 -5.06 -14.74 -6.82
C ALA A 136 -4.68 -16.23 -6.72
N THR A 137 -3.40 -16.57 -6.91
CA THR A 137 -2.88 -17.94 -6.76
C THR A 137 -2.40 -18.26 -5.35
N SER A 138 -2.40 -17.29 -4.44
CA SER A 138 -2.00 -17.54 -3.05
C SER A 138 -3.01 -18.51 -2.43
N PRO A 139 -2.58 -19.72 -2.02
CA PRO A 139 -3.49 -20.68 -1.42
C PRO A 139 -4.08 -20.08 -0.16
N THR A 140 -5.41 -20.09 -0.06
CA THR A 140 -6.11 -19.74 1.17
C THR A 140 -5.53 -20.60 2.30
N PRO A 141 -5.07 -20.01 3.41
CA PRO A 141 -4.54 -20.78 4.53
C PRO A 141 -5.62 -21.76 5.00
N THR A 142 -5.42 -23.05 4.72
CA THR A 142 -6.24 -24.10 5.30
C THR A 142 -5.86 -24.17 6.77
N GLU A 143 -6.66 -23.54 7.64
CA GLU A 143 -6.56 -23.75 9.08
C GLU A 143 -6.78 -25.24 9.37
N HIS A 144 -5.68 -25.95 9.61
CA HIS A 144 -5.73 -27.30 10.18
C HIS A 144 -5.99 -27.18 11.68
N VAL A 145 -7.27 -27.07 12.06
CA VAL A 145 -7.69 -27.22 13.45
C VAL A 145 -7.72 -28.70 13.80
N THR A 146 -6.61 -29.22 14.32
CA THR A 146 -6.57 -30.56 14.93
C THR A 146 -7.11 -30.45 16.36
N ALA A 147 -8.39 -30.80 16.55
CA ALA A 147 -9.04 -30.79 17.85
C ALA A 147 -8.56 -31.97 18.72
N ALA A 148 -7.60 -31.71 19.62
CA ALA A 148 -7.33 -32.59 20.75
C ALA A 148 -8.22 -32.17 21.93
N SER A 149 -9.14 -33.04 22.32
CA SER A 149 -10.08 -32.83 23.43
C SER A 149 -9.39 -33.00 24.78
N ILE A 150 -8.88 -31.91 25.34
CA ILE A 150 -8.46 -31.82 26.75
C ILE A 150 -9.48 -30.98 27.52
N THR A 151 -10.27 -31.66 28.35
CA THR A 151 -11.25 -31.05 29.27
C THR A 151 -10.51 -30.41 30.45
N ALA A 152 -9.99 -29.21 30.25
CA ALA A 152 -9.60 -28.32 31.33
C ALA A 152 -10.69 -27.25 31.48
N THR A 153 -11.35 -27.21 32.63
CA THR A 153 -12.33 -26.18 32.96
C THR A 153 -11.63 -24.81 33.03
N PRO A 154 -11.92 -23.85 32.12
CA PRO A 154 -11.24 -22.56 32.12
C PRO A 154 -11.80 -21.70 33.25
N THR A 155 -11.16 -21.75 34.41
CA THR A 155 -11.44 -20.84 35.53
C THR A 155 -10.71 -19.52 35.30
N SER A 156 -11.35 -18.60 34.57
CA SER A 156 -11.12 -17.15 34.55
C SER A 156 -11.70 -16.60 33.25
N SER A 157 -12.90 -16.02 33.30
CA SER A 157 -13.43 -15.20 32.22
C SER A 157 -12.70 -13.86 32.21
N TYR A 158 -11.44 -13.86 31.80
CA TYR A 158 -10.82 -12.62 31.34
C TYR A 158 -11.54 -12.27 30.03
N GLN A 159 -12.64 -11.52 30.14
CA GLN A 159 -13.15 -10.77 28.99
C GLN A 159 -12.03 -9.80 28.63
N GLN A 160 -11.14 -10.22 27.72
CA GLN A 160 -10.32 -9.29 26.97
C GLN A 160 -11.31 -8.28 26.42
N PRO A 161 -11.19 -6.99 26.79
CA PRO A 161 -12.08 -5.99 26.24
C PRO A 161 -11.97 -6.11 24.72
N SER A 162 -13.09 -6.39 24.06
CA SER A 162 -13.13 -6.45 22.61
C SER A 162 -12.70 -5.07 22.10
N CYS A 163 -11.47 -4.96 21.63
CA CYS A 163 -10.96 -3.71 21.09
C CYS A 163 -10.51 -3.88 19.66
N ALA A 164 -10.74 -2.82 18.89
CA ALA A 164 -10.15 -2.64 17.58
C ALA A 164 -8.80 -1.96 17.76
N PHE A 165 -7.77 -2.50 17.10
CA PHE A 165 -6.46 -1.89 17.08
C PHE A 165 -6.35 -0.91 15.91
N SER A 166 -5.81 0.27 16.18
CA SER A 166 -5.55 1.29 15.17
C SER A 166 -4.16 1.87 15.38
N TRP A 167 -3.40 2.00 14.29
CA TRP A 167 -2.11 2.69 14.31
C TRP A 167 -2.24 4.10 14.89
N ALA A 168 -1.30 4.46 15.76
CA ALA A 168 -1.27 5.71 16.46
C ALA A 168 0.17 6.11 16.81
N HIS A 169 0.35 7.41 17.05
CA HIS A 169 1.59 8.00 17.55
C HIS A 169 1.29 8.73 18.86
N GLN A 170 2.19 8.64 19.81
CA GLN A 170 2.15 9.41 21.06
C GLN A 170 3.48 10.12 21.27
N ALA A 171 3.44 11.44 21.48
CA ALA A 171 4.65 12.21 21.73
C ALA A 171 5.36 11.74 23.01
N VAL A 172 6.69 11.70 22.98
CA VAL A 172 7.57 11.36 24.10
C VAL A 172 8.44 12.58 24.42
N PRO A 173 7.85 13.66 24.97
CA PRO A 173 8.53 14.95 25.12
C PRO A 173 9.78 14.88 26.01
N GLU A 174 9.78 14.02 27.03
CA GLU A 174 10.93 13.78 27.89
C GLU A 174 12.14 13.22 27.11
N ALA A 175 11.89 12.37 26.11
CA ALA A 175 12.93 11.83 25.25
C ALA A 175 13.46 12.87 24.26
N ALA A 176 12.56 13.71 23.71
CA ALA A 176 12.95 14.81 22.85
C ALA A 176 13.86 15.81 23.58
N VAL A 177 13.48 16.21 24.81
CA VAL A 177 14.30 17.11 25.65
C VAL A 177 15.64 16.48 26.02
N ALA A 178 15.64 15.21 26.44
CA ALA A 178 16.88 14.52 26.80
C ALA A 178 17.83 14.40 25.60
N LEU A 179 17.31 14.14 24.40
CA LEU A 179 18.11 14.05 23.19
C LEU A 179 18.68 15.40 22.77
N GLN A 180 17.88 16.47 22.85
CA GLN A 180 18.39 17.82 22.55
C GLN A 180 19.49 18.23 23.53
N ASN A 181 19.34 17.90 24.81
CA ASN A 181 20.39 18.13 25.81
C ASN A 181 21.66 17.32 25.50
N ALA A 182 21.51 16.05 25.10
CA ALA A 182 22.66 15.22 24.69
C ALA A 182 23.42 15.83 23.49
N PHE A 183 22.72 16.45 22.53
CA PHE A 183 23.38 17.20 21.45
C PHE A 183 24.09 18.45 21.96
N ASN A 184 23.44 19.23 22.83
CA ASN A 184 24.02 20.43 23.41
C ASN A 184 25.29 20.13 24.21
N ASP A 185 25.26 19.11 25.06
CA ASP A 185 26.38 18.68 25.90
C ASP A 185 27.56 18.15 25.07
N ALA A 186 27.28 17.51 23.93
CA ALA A 186 28.28 17.09 22.96
C ALA A 186 28.81 18.25 22.08
N GLY A 187 28.29 19.48 22.26
CA GLY A 187 28.64 20.64 21.44
C GLY A 187 28.08 20.58 20.01
N VAL A 188 27.11 19.71 19.75
CA VAL A 188 26.49 19.49 18.44
C VAL A 188 25.35 20.48 18.26
N LYS A 189 25.65 21.63 17.64
CA LYS A 189 24.66 22.67 17.35
C LYS A 189 24.01 22.54 15.98
N SER A 190 24.53 21.64 15.14
CA SER A 190 24.04 21.44 13.79
C SER A 190 22.79 20.57 13.72
N ILE A 191 22.39 19.90 14.81
CA ILE A 191 21.23 19.01 14.87
C ILE A 191 20.21 19.56 15.87
N GLU A 192 18.95 19.64 15.44
CA GLU A 192 17.81 20.02 16.25
C GLU A 192 16.80 18.87 16.29
N VAL A 193 16.31 18.55 17.48
CA VAL A 193 15.24 17.56 17.69
C VAL A 193 13.90 18.23 17.42
N VAL A 194 13.21 17.76 16.38
CA VAL A 194 11.85 18.25 16.07
C VAL A 194 10.84 17.58 16.99
N GLN A 195 10.88 16.26 17.08
CA GLN A 195 10.00 15.48 17.94
C GLN A 195 10.52 14.05 18.13
N VAL A 196 10.01 13.38 19.16
CA VAL A 196 10.19 11.94 19.38
C VAL A 196 8.80 11.36 19.66
N ASP A 197 8.40 10.37 18.88
CA ASP A 197 7.06 9.76 18.98
C ASP A 197 7.17 8.26 19.22
N ALA A 198 6.43 7.75 20.20
CA ALA A 198 6.15 6.34 20.30
C ALA A 198 5.13 5.95 19.21
N PHE A 199 5.54 5.08 18.30
CA PHE A 199 4.70 4.47 17.27
C PHE A 199 4.16 3.13 17.77
N GLY A 200 2.88 2.86 17.51
CA GLY A 200 2.24 1.61 17.91
C GLY A 200 0.74 1.61 17.65
N GLU A 201 0.00 0.84 18.44
CA GLU A 201 -1.43 0.66 18.26
C GLU A 201 -2.24 1.12 19.48
N ASN A 202 -3.25 1.95 19.24
CA ASN A 202 -4.30 2.21 20.21
C ASN A 202 -5.30 1.05 20.21
N CYS A 203 -5.60 0.50 21.38
CA CYS A 203 -6.73 -0.40 21.60
C CYS A 203 -7.97 0.47 21.86
N VAL A 204 -8.91 0.46 20.93
CA VAL A 204 -10.13 1.27 20.96
C VAL A 204 -11.32 0.38 21.30
N ASN A 205 -12.06 0.73 22.35
CA ASN A 205 -13.24 -0.03 22.75
C ASN A 205 -14.45 0.23 21.84
N SER A 206 -15.55 -0.49 22.07
CA SER A 206 -16.78 -0.37 21.28
C SER A 206 -17.42 1.03 21.29
N ASN A 207 -17.08 1.89 22.25
CA ASN A 207 -17.55 3.27 22.32
C ASN A 207 -16.61 4.25 21.59
N GLY A 208 -15.60 3.75 20.88
CA GLY A 208 -14.61 4.59 20.18
C GLY A 208 -13.56 5.22 21.09
N LYS A 209 -13.48 4.83 22.37
CA LYS A 209 -12.50 5.37 23.32
C LYS A 209 -11.23 4.52 23.33
N VAL A 210 -10.08 5.17 23.26
CA VAL A 210 -8.76 4.53 23.50
C VAL A 210 -8.67 4.09 24.96
N VAL A 211 -8.45 2.80 25.19
CA VAL A 211 -8.31 2.21 26.54
C VAL A 211 -6.87 1.84 26.88
N SER A 212 -6.03 1.60 25.86
CA SER A 212 -4.59 1.39 26.03
C SER A 212 -3.85 1.70 24.73
N PHE A 213 -2.53 1.85 24.85
CA PHE A 213 -1.61 2.01 23.73
C PHE A 213 -0.45 1.02 23.86
N GLY A 214 -0.23 0.23 22.82
CA GLY A 214 0.89 -0.70 22.72
C GLY A 214 1.98 -0.12 21.84
N ALA A 215 3.02 0.45 22.44
CA ALA A 215 4.16 0.99 21.71
C ALA A 215 5.01 -0.15 21.10
N MET A 216 5.37 0.01 19.82
CA MET A 216 6.26 -0.90 19.09
C MET A 216 7.67 -0.33 18.90
N GLY A 217 7.81 1.00 18.96
CA GLY A 217 9.10 1.69 18.93
C GLY A 217 8.92 3.20 19.12
N SER A 218 10.03 3.90 19.34
CA SER A 218 10.08 5.35 19.45
C SER A 218 10.88 5.92 18.27
N ASP A 219 10.21 6.64 17.38
CA ASP A 219 10.79 7.26 16.19
C ASP A 219 11.33 8.65 16.53
N PHE A 220 12.50 8.97 15.99
CA PHE A 220 13.22 10.23 16.22
C PHE A 220 13.18 11.06 14.94
N TYR A 221 12.65 12.28 15.04
CA TYR A 221 12.54 13.21 13.93
C TYR A 221 13.45 14.40 14.17
N LEU A 222 14.47 14.54 13.33
CA LEU A 222 15.55 15.48 13.49
C LEU A 222 15.66 16.38 12.27
N THR A 223 16.14 17.60 12.48
CA THR A 223 16.66 18.43 11.39
C THR A 223 18.14 18.68 11.61
N ALA A 224 18.89 18.79 10.52
CA ALA A 224 20.30 19.14 10.59
C ALA A 224 20.65 20.22 9.58
N THR A 225 21.49 21.17 9.98
CA THR A 225 22.12 22.14 9.07
C THR A 225 23.50 21.64 8.70
N VAL A 226 23.76 21.50 7.40
CA VAL A 226 25.05 21.05 6.85
C VAL A 226 25.60 22.07 5.87
N ASN A 227 26.91 22.07 5.65
CA ASN A 227 27.54 22.98 4.70
C ASN A 227 27.30 22.56 3.25
N ASN A 228 27.33 21.24 2.98
CA ASN A 228 27.18 20.71 1.63
C ASN A 228 26.45 19.37 1.60
N LEU A 229 25.30 19.31 0.94
CA LEU A 229 24.52 18.08 0.76
C LEU A 229 25.18 17.02 -0.14
N ASN A 230 26.33 17.31 -0.73
CA ASN A 230 27.14 16.35 -1.49
C ASN A 230 28.40 15.89 -0.74
N ALA A 231 28.65 16.42 0.46
CA ALA A 231 29.77 15.98 1.29
C ALA A 231 29.36 14.74 2.11
N SER A 232 29.50 13.55 1.51
CA SER A 232 29.07 12.28 2.12
C SER A 232 29.64 12.05 3.52
N ASN A 233 30.89 12.45 3.77
CA ASN A 233 31.50 12.37 5.10
C ASN A 233 30.78 13.25 6.13
N GLU A 234 30.35 14.46 5.76
CA GLU A 234 29.59 15.35 6.64
C GLU A 234 28.21 14.75 6.96
N LEU A 235 27.51 14.24 5.94
CA LEU A 235 26.19 13.63 6.14
C LEU A 235 26.27 12.36 7.00
N ALA A 236 27.27 11.50 6.74
CA ALA A 236 27.49 10.29 7.53
C ALA A 236 27.85 10.63 8.98
N GLN A 237 28.63 11.68 9.21
CA GLN A 237 28.93 12.17 10.55
C GLN A 237 27.68 12.65 11.30
N ILE A 238 26.73 13.32 10.61
CA ILE A 238 25.43 13.70 11.20
C ILE A 238 24.65 12.46 11.65
N VAL A 239 24.52 11.46 10.78
CA VAL A 239 23.82 10.18 11.09
C VAL A 239 24.49 9.47 12.27
N ALA A 240 25.82 9.32 12.24
CA ALA A 240 26.58 8.65 13.30
C ALA A 240 26.49 9.39 14.64
N THR A 241 26.46 10.73 14.61
CA THR A 241 26.29 11.56 15.80
C THR A 241 24.90 11.39 16.39
N ALA A 242 23.86 11.48 15.56
CA ALA A 242 22.47 11.24 15.99
C ALA A 242 22.30 9.86 16.64
N TYR A 243 22.81 8.81 15.98
CA TYR A 243 22.79 7.45 16.52
C TYR A 243 23.48 7.34 17.88
N LYS A 244 24.68 7.90 18.03
CA LYS A 244 25.43 7.85 19.30
C LYS A 244 24.67 8.56 20.42
N SER A 245 24.12 9.74 20.15
CA SER A 245 23.34 10.50 21.14
C SER A 245 22.08 9.75 21.57
N ILE A 246 21.33 9.19 20.64
CA ILE A 246 20.15 8.37 20.94
C ILE A 246 20.53 7.15 21.81
N LYS A 247 21.65 6.48 21.49
CA LYS A 247 22.12 5.31 22.26
C LYS A 247 22.49 5.63 23.71
N THR A 248 22.86 6.87 24.01
CA THR A 248 23.21 7.32 25.36
C THR A 248 22.03 7.75 26.21
N LEU A 249 20.83 7.80 25.64
CA LEU A 249 19.62 8.16 26.38
C LEU A 249 19.33 7.15 27.48
N THR A 250 19.06 7.66 28.68
CA THR A 250 18.67 6.87 29.85
C THR A 250 17.18 6.96 30.18
N VAL A 251 16.45 7.81 29.47
CA VAL A 251 14.99 7.96 29.57
C VAL A 251 14.28 6.73 28.99
N ASN A 252 13.06 6.46 29.48
CA ASN A 252 12.26 5.37 28.96
C ASN A 252 11.81 5.66 27.53
N LEU A 253 12.09 4.73 26.61
CA LEU A 253 11.65 4.78 25.23
C LEU A 253 10.60 3.68 25.03
N PRO A 254 9.29 4.00 24.97
CA PRO A 254 8.26 3.00 24.72
C PRO A 254 8.55 2.20 23.45
N GLY A 255 8.60 0.87 23.56
CA GLY A 255 8.95 -0.03 22.46
C GLY A 255 10.43 -0.03 22.06
N GLY A 256 11.28 0.76 22.71
CA GLY A 256 12.69 0.95 22.36
C GLY A 256 12.89 1.86 21.14
N PRO A 257 14.14 2.04 20.67
CA PRO A 257 14.43 2.89 19.51
C PRO A 257 13.84 2.33 18.20
N GLY A 258 13.07 3.17 17.49
CA GLY A 258 12.46 2.90 16.19
C GLY A 258 13.27 3.47 15.02
N TYR A 259 12.64 4.28 14.18
CA TYR A 259 13.31 4.98 13.08
C TYR A 259 14.11 6.20 13.55
N VAL A 260 15.20 6.48 12.84
CA VAL A 260 15.85 7.79 12.85
C VAL A 260 15.58 8.46 11.51
N ASP A 261 14.87 9.57 11.56
CA ASP A 261 14.48 10.39 10.42
C ASP A 261 15.19 11.75 10.53
N ILE A 262 16.01 12.10 9.54
CA ILE A 262 16.83 13.32 9.54
C ILE A 262 16.59 14.09 8.25
N MET A 263 16.08 15.31 8.38
CA MET A 263 16.03 16.27 7.29
C MET A 263 17.28 17.15 7.32
N MET A 264 18.19 16.98 6.36
CA MET A 264 19.45 17.73 6.26
C MET A 264 19.28 18.89 5.29
N ASN A 265 19.64 20.10 5.70
CA ASN A 265 19.41 21.33 4.96
C ASN A 265 20.73 22.06 4.63
N ALA A 266 20.87 22.54 3.40
CA ALA A 266 21.93 23.46 3.00
C ALA A 266 21.44 24.39 1.87
N ASN A 267 21.70 25.69 1.97
CA ASN A 267 21.42 26.68 0.92
C ASN A 267 19.99 26.62 0.36
N GLY A 268 19.00 26.38 1.23
CA GLY A 268 17.58 26.28 0.84
C GLY A 268 17.18 24.97 0.15
N THR A 269 18.10 24.00 0.06
CA THR A 269 17.83 22.64 -0.42
C THR A 269 17.90 21.65 0.73
N SER A 270 17.26 20.49 0.56
CA SER A 270 17.19 19.45 1.59
C SER A 270 17.44 18.06 1.03
N LYS A 271 18.04 17.20 1.84
CA LYS A 271 18.09 15.75 1.64
C LYS A 271 17.50 15.05 2.86
N HIS A 272 16.83 13.92 2.61
CA HIS A 272 16.14 13.17 3.65
C HIS A 272 16.82 11.83 3.87
N PHE A 273 17.18 11.55 5.12
CA PHE A 273 17.70 10.25 5.55
C PHE A 273 16.69 9.60 6.47
N ARG A 274 16.33 8.34 6.21
CA ARG A 274 15.51 7.55 7.13
C ARG A 274 15.96 6.10 7.19
N ALA A 275 16.25 5.61 8.38
CA ALA A 275 16.57 4.20 8.60
C ALA A 275 16.12 3.70 9.98
N MET A 276 15.89 2.39 10.11
CA MET A 276 15.67 1.77 11.42
C MET A 276 16.94 1.89 12.27
N PHE A 277 16.78 2.23 13.55
CA PHE A 277 17.90 2.38 14.48
C PHE A 277 18.75 1.10 14.58
N SER A 278 18.12 -0.07 14.55
CA SER A 278 18.80 -1.37 14.55
C SER A 278 19.67 -1.58 13.31
N THR A 279 19.23 -1.11 12.14
CA THR A 279 20.02 -1.21 10.91
C THR A 279 21.25 -0.30 10.99
N ILE A 280 21.08 0.93 11.49
CA ILE A 280 22.21 1.86 11.72
C ILE A 280 23.22 1.24 12.70
N ASP A 281 22.73 0.67 13.81
CA ASP A 281 23.55 -0.03 14.80
C ASP A 281 24.37 -1.17 14.19
N SER A 282 23.75 -2.01 13.34
CA SER A 282 24.44 -3.10 12.64
C SER A 282 25.54 -2.58 11.73
N LEU A 283 25.27 -1.59 10.87
CA LEU A 283 26.29 -1.09 9.94
C LEU A 283 27.49 -0.47 10.67
N ILE A 284 27.24 0.29 11.75
CA ILE A 284 28.30 0.89 12.54
C ILE A 284 29.14 -0.18 13.26
N LYS A 285 28.51 -1.22 13.82
CA LYS A 285 29.21 -2.35 14.45
C LYS A 285 30.04 -3.17 13.46
N ASP A 286 29.54 -3.33 12.25
CA ASP A 286 30.22 -4.05 11.17
C ASP A 286 31.35 -3.23 10.52
N GLY A 287 31.57 -1.99 10.97
CA GLY A 287 32.61 -1.10 10.44
C GLY A 287 32.38 -0.71 8.98
N LYS A 288 31.10 -0.64 8.56
CA LYS A 288 30.74 -0.19 7.20
C LYS A 288 31.06 1.28 7.03
N GLY A 289 31.44 1.66 5.80
CA GLY A 289 31.84 3.02 5.48
C GLY A 289 30.67 3.99 5.41
N ASP A 290 31.02 5.26 5.28
CA ASP A 290 30.06 6.38 5.17
C ASP A 290 29.09 6.19 3.99
N ALA A 291 29.56 5.63 2.87
CA ALA A 291 28.75 5.42 1.67
C ALA A 291 27.63 4.40 1.90
N GLU A 292 27.94 3.26 2.53
CA GLU A 292 26.94 2.24 2.86
C GLU A 292 25.94 2.74 3.91
N LEU A 293 26.42 3.51 4.89
CA LEU A 293 25.56 4.13 5.90
C LEU A 293 24.56 5.10 5.25
N LEU A 294 24.97 5.90 4.27
CA LEU A 294 24.07 6.84 3.60
C LEU A 294 23.10 6.16 2.63
N ALA A 295 23.60 5.20 1.86
CA ALA A 295 22.79 4.47 0.87
C ALA A 295 21.58 3.77 1.52
N MET A 296 21.72 3.29 2.76
CA MET A 296 20.63 2.63 3.48
C MET A 296 19.42 3.55 3.73
N GLY A 297 19.68 4.86 3.87
CA GLY A 297 18.69 5.85 4.23
C GLY A 297 18.20 6.65 3.04
N GLY A 298 18.59 6.25 1.82
CA GLY A 298 18.17 6.88 0.56
C GLY A 298 19.03 8.06 0.10
N LEU A 299 20.28 8.18 0.56
CA LEU A 299 21.19 9.29 0.23
C LEU A 299 22.35 8.94 -0.70
#